data_AF-A0A4Y7PEH3-F1
#
_entry.id   AF-A0A4Y7PEH3-F1
#
_cell.length_a   1.000
_cell.length_b   1.000
_cell.length_c   1.000
_cell.angle_alpha   90.00
_cell.angle_beta   90.00
_cell.angle_gamma   90.00
#
_symmetry.space_group_name_H-M   'P 1'
#
loop_
_entity.id
_entity.type
_entity.pdbx_description
1 polymer ?
#
loop_
_entity_poly.entity_id
_entity_poly.type
_entity_poly.pdbx_seq_one_letter_code
_entity_poly.pdbx_strand_id
1 'polypeptide(L)'
;CLGGTREYLLSAVHEWVQSPTPPLFWLNGLAGTGKTTIAHSVAEYYDERGQLGASFFFSRDQQDRRDTRQVISTIAYQLGKAYPEVEGLIATAIKNHNPLHSNSQTQLRHLIIEPLSILPHPSSLPTVIVIDALDE
;
A
#
# COMPACT_ATOMS: atom_id res chain seq x y z
N CYS A 1 1.93 16.94 -5.52
CA CYS A 1 2.81 18.05 -5.07
C CYS A 1 2.64 19.17 -6.05
N LEU A 2 2.81 20.43 -5.65
CA LEU A 2 2.86 21.50 -6.65
C LEU A 2 4.09 21.27 -7.54
N GLY A 3 3.95 21.48 -8.85
CA GLY A 3 5.07 21.35 -9.79
C GLY A 3 6.25 22.22 -9.34
N GLY A 4 7.48 21.72 -9.46
CA GLY A 4 8.68 22.41 -8.98
C GLY A 4 8.95 22.25 -7.48
N THR A 5 8.10 21.56 -6.71
CA THR A 5 8.30 21.37 -5.27
C THR A 5 8.66 19.93 -4.93
N ARG A 6 9.52 19.76 -3.92
CA ARG A 6 9.93 18.43 -3.40
C ARG A 6 10.52 17.47 -4.45
N GLU A 7 10.98 18.00 -5.59
CA GLU A 7 11.46 17.20 -6.73
C GLU A 7 12.61 16.27 -6.35
N TYR A 8 13.56 16.75 -5.55
CA TYR A 8 14.66 15.93 -5.05
C TYR A 8 14.16 14.70 -4.28
N LEU A 9 13.17 14.88 -3.41
CA LEU A 9 12.64 13.80 -2.59
C LEU A 9 11.79 12.84 -3.41
N LEU A 10 10.95 13.35 -4.31
CA LEU A 10 10.19 12.50 -5.24
C LEU A 10 11.14 11.67 -6.11
N SER A 11 12.20 12.28 -6.63
CA SER A 11 13.23 11.60 -7.41
C SER A 11 13.89 10.48 -6.60
N ALA A 12 14.25 10.75 -5.34
CA ALA A 12 14.82 9.73 -4.46
C ALA A 12 13.85 8.55 -4.20
N VAL A 13 12.55 8.82 -4.04
CA VAL A 13 11.54 7.76 -3.94
C VAL A 13 11.47 6.95 -5.24
N HIS A 14 11.45 7.62 -6.39
CA HIS A 14 11.35 6.94 -7.68
C HIS A 14 12.56 6.08 -8.01
N GLU A 15 13.76 6.55 -7.66
CA GLU A 15 15.00 5.78 -7.76
C GLU A 15 14.97 4.57 -6.84
N TRP A 16 14.55 4.75 -5.58
CA TRP A 16 14.43 3.65 -4.62
C TRP A 16 13.46 2.55 -5.10
N VAL A 17 12.33 2.90 -5.73
CA VAL A 17 11.36 1.92 -6.25
C VAL A 17 11.97 1.02 -7.34
N GLN A 18 12.99 1.47 -8.09
CA GLN A 18 13.64 0.64 -9.10
C GLN A 18 14.49 -0.49 -8.51
N SER A 19 15.00 -0.31 -7.29
CA SER A 19 15.84 -1.29 -6.60
C SER A 19 15.59 -1.26 -5.09
N PRO A 20 14.40 -1.70 -4.64
CA PRO A 20 13.93 -1.47 -3.27
C PRO A 20 14.63 -2.42 -2.28
N THR A 21 15.79 -2.02 -1.77
CA THR A 21 16.56 -2.77 -0.77
C THR A 21 16.96 -1.88 0.41
N PRO A 22 16.33 -2.01 1.60
CA PRO A 22 15.18 -2.88 1.91
C PRO A 22 13.89 -2.42 1.20
N PRO A 23 12.85 -3.28 1.11
CA PRO A 23 11.56 -2.96 0.49
C PRO A 23 10.65 -2.11 1.39
N LEU A 24 11.24 -1.15 2.10
CA LEU A 24 10.55 -0.14 2.89
C LEU A 24 11.25 1.22 2.73
N PHE A 25 10.52 2.22 2.22
CA PHE A 25 10.95 3.61 2.25
C PHE A 25 10.24 4.33 3.38
N TRP A 26 10.99 4.78 4.38
CA TRP A 26 10.43 5.47 5.54
C TRP A 26 10.56 6.99 5.40
N LEU A 27 9.46 7.67 5.09
CA LEU A 27 9.41 9.12 5.03
C LEU A 27 9.07 9.70 6.41
N ASN A 28 10.09 10.22 7.11
CA ASN A 28 9.92 10.91 8.38
C ASN A 28 10.22 12.42 8.28
N GLY A 29 9.74 13.18 9.25
CA GLY A 29 9.92 14.63 9.31
C GLY A 29 8.93 15.30 10.25
N LEU A 30 9.20 16.55 10.59
CA LEU A 30 8.37 17.33 11.52
C LEU A 30 6.91 17.43 11.05
N ALA A 31 5.99 17.64 11.99
CA ALA A 31 4.60 17.95 11.67
C ALA A 31 4.51 19.17 10.74
N GLY A 32 3.57 19.17 9.79
CA GLY A 32 3.37 20.27 8.85
C GLY A 32 4.41 20.37 7.71
N THR A 33 5.35 19.44 7.59
CA THR A 33 6.36 19.46 6.50
C THR A 33 5.86 18.97 5.13
N GLY A 34 4.60 18.50 5.06
CA GLY A 34 3.97 18.06 3.81
C GLY A 34 4.23 16.59 3.45
N LYS A 35 4.49 15.71 4.43
CA LYS A 35 4.69 14.27 4.21
C LYS A 35 3.50 13.61 3.51
N THR A 36 2.29 13.87 4.00
CA THR A 36 1.03 13.43 3.37
C THR A 36 0.91 13.91 1.93
N THR A 37 1.33 15.14 1.63
CA THR A 37 1.35 15.65 0.25
C THR A 37 2.31 14.85 -0.64
N ILE A 38 3.48 14.48 -0.13
CA ILE A 38 4.43 13.61 -0.87
C ILE A 38 3.84 12.22 -1.06
N ALA A 39 3.27 11.61 -0.02
CA ALA A 39 2.62 10.30 -0.09
C ALA A 39 1.49 10.27 -1.15
N HIS A 40 0.63 11.30 -1.18
CA HIS A 40 -0.38 11.44 -2.23
C HIS A 40 0.23 11.54 -3.63
N SER A 41 1.29 12.32 -3.78
CA SER A 41 1.96 12.49 -5.09
C SER A 41 2.58 11.19 -5.59
N VAL A 42 3.18 10.42 -4.67
CA VAL A 42 3.76 9.11 -4.97
C VAL A 42 2.65 8.12 -5.36
N ALA A 43 1.54 8.09 -4.62
CA ALA A 43 0.41 7.23 -4.94
C ALA A 43 -0.16 7.55 -6.33
N GLU A 44 -0.45 8.83 -6.60
CA GLU A 44 -0.95 9.30 -7.90
C GLU A 44 0.00 8.94 -9.06
N TYR A 45 1.30 9.19 -8.90
CA TYR A 45 2.31 8.86 -9.91
C TYR A 45 2.36 7.37 -10.27
N TYR A 46 2.23 6.47 -9.29
CA TYR A 46 2.27 5.04 -9.54
C TYR A 46 0.91 4.46 -9.96
N ASP A 47 -0.20 5.12 -9.61
CA ASP A 47 -1.54 4.76 -10.09
C ASP A 47 -1.65 4.96 -11.60
N GLU A 48 -1.21 6.12 -12.10
CA GLU A 48 -1.17 6.45 -13.53
C GLU A 48 -0.33 5.46 -14.37
N ARG A 49 0.58 4.73 -13.72
CA ARG A 49 1.48 3.76 -14.35
C ARG A 49 1.03 2.31 -14.18
N GLY A 50 -0.10 2.08 -13.48
CA GLY A 50 -0.59 0.74 -13.15
C GLY A 50 0.34 -0.01 -12.19
N GLN A 51 1.11 0.71 -11.37
CA GLN A 51 2.07 0.15 -10.42
C GLN A 51 1.64 0.32 -8.96
N LEU A 52 0.63 1.15 -8.68
CA LEU A 52 0.05 1.27 -7.34
C LEU A 52 -0.80 0.03 -7.05
N GLY A 53 -0.34 -0.80 -6.11
CA GLY A 53 -1.10 -1.96 -5.65
C GLY A 53 -2.13 -1.60 -4.59
N ALA A 54 -1.80 -0.65 -3.71
CA ALA A 54 -2.73 -0.11 -2.73
C ALA A 54 -2.24 1.24 -2.16
N SER A 55 -3.17 2.00 -1.62
CA SER A 55 -2.90 3.15 -0.76
C SER A 55 -3.85 3.20 0.42
N PHE A 56 -3.33 3.62 1.58
CA PHE A 56 -4.12 3.87 2.78
C PHE A 56 -3.62 5.13 3.48
N PHE A 57 -4.51 6.09 3.65
CA PHE A 57 -4.23 7.36 4.32
C PHE A 57 -5.05 7.39 5.60
N PHE A 58 -4.41 7.31 6.76
CA PHE A 58 -5.15 7.41 8.03
C PHE A 58 -5.81 8.79 8.14
N SER A 59 -6.99 8.83 8.74
CA SER A 59 -7.71 10.07 8.99
C SER A 59 -8.64 9.93 10.19
N ARG A 60 -8.49 10.84 11.15
CA ARG A 60 -9.36 10.89 12.36
C ARG A 60 -10.82 11.22 12.03
N ASP A 61 -11.07 11.91 10.93
CA ASP A 61 -12.38 12.43 10.54
C ASP A 61 -13.22 11.42 9.74
N GLN A 62 -12.60 10.36 9.22
CA GLN A 62 -13.28 9.32 8.45
C GLN A 62 -13.23 7.99 9.22
N GLN A 63 -14.39 7.48 9.64
CA GLN A 63 -14.48 6.28 10.48
C GLN A 63 -13.75 5.08 9.87
N ASP A 64 -13.87 4.87 8.56
CA ASP A 64 -13.21 3.77 7.83
C ASP A 64 -11.68 3.93 7.74
N ARG A 65 -11.16 5.15 7.93
CA ARG A 65 -9.71 5.47 7.91
C ARG A 65 -9.10 5.62 9.30
N ARG A 66 -9.90 5.44 10.35
CA ARG A 66 -9.48 5.49 11.75
C ARG A 66 -9.21 4.10 12.33
N ASP A 67 -9.82 3.07 11.75
CA ASP A 67 -9.73 1.71 12.27
C ASP A 67 -8.55 0.95 11.66
N THR A 68 -7.50 0.72 12.46
CA THR A 68 -6.34 -0.07 12.08
C THR A 68 -6.69 -1.50 11.65
N ARG A 69 -7.87 -2.01 12.07
CA ARG A 69 -8.40 -3.31 11.63
C ARG A 69 -8.83 -3.32 10.16
N GLN A 70 -9.05 -2.16 9.55
CA GLN A 70 -9.45 -2.05 8.14
C GLN A 70 -8.28 -1.86 7.18
N VAL A 71 -7.08 -1.55 7.68
CA VAL A 71 -5.90 -1.27 6.84
C VAL A 71 -5.59 -2.46 5.95
N ILE A 72 -5.52 -3.66 6.53
CA ILE A 72 -5.12 -4.87 5.81
C ILE A 72 -6.21 -5.31 4.84
N SER A 73 -7.48 -5.32 5.27
CA SER A 73 -8.59 -5.69 4.38
C SER A 73 -8.74 -4.70 3.23
N THR A 74 -8.49 -3.41 3.47
CA THR A 74 -8.48 -2.38 2.43
C THR A 74 -7.33 -2.58 1.44
N ILE A 75 -6.10 -2.84 1.93
CA ILE A 75 -4.96 -3.15 1.07
C ILE A 75 -5.23 -4.41 0.25
N ALA A 76 -5.75 -5.47 0.87
CA ALA A 76 -6.11 -6.71 0.18
C ALA A 76 -7.15 -6.48 -0.92
N TYR A 77 -8.21 -5.72 -0.63
CA TYR A 77 -9.24 -5.37 -1.62
C TYR A 77 -8.66 -4.58 -2.80
N GLN A 78 -7.81 -3.58 -2.52
CA GLN A 78 -7.17 -2.78 -3.57
C GLN A 78 -6.18 -3.61 -4.40
N LEU A 79 -5.41 -4.51 -3.78
CA LEU A 79 -4.52 -5.42 -4.48
C LEU A 79 -5.29 -6.35 -5.42
N GLY A 80 -6.40 -6.93 -4.97
CA GLY A 80 -7.26 -7.76 -5.84
C GLY A 80 -7.85 -6.96 -7.00
N LYS A 81 -8.24 -5.70 -6.77
CA LYS A 81 -8.71 -4.79 -7.82
C LYS A 81 -7.63 -4.46 -8.85
N ALA A 82 -6.40 -4.28 -8.40
CA ALA A 82 -5.26 -3.92 -9.26
C ALA A 82 -4.74 -5.13 -10.06
N TYR A 83 -4.78 -6.33 -9.48
CA TYR A 83 -4.19 -7.54 -10.04
C TYR A 83 -5.21 -8.71 -10.02
N PRO A 84 -5.83 -9.04 -11.16
CA PRO A 84 -6.83 -10.12 -11.24
C PRO A 84 -6.33 -11.48 -10.73
N GLU A 85 -5.04 -11.79 -10.92
CA GLU A 85 -4.41 -13.00 -10.40
C GLU A 85 -4.38 -13.04 -8.86
N VAL A 86 -4.34 -11.88 -8.19
CA VAL A 86 -4.39 -11.76 -6.74
C VAL A 86 -5.83 -11.85 -6.24
N GLU A 87 -6.80 -11.31 -6.98
CA GLU A 87 -8.22 -11.30 -6.61
C GLU A 87 -8.72 -12.71 -6.26
N GLY A 88 -8.49 -13.67 -7.16
CA GLY A 88 -8.91 -15.06 -6.98
C GLY A 88 -8.29 -15.74 -5.75
N LEU A 89 -7.03 -15.42 -5.45
CA LEU A 89 -6.31 -15.94 -4.29
C LEU A 89 -6.86 -15.35 -2.99
N ILE A 90 -7.14 -14.05 -2.95
CA ILE A 90 -7.75 -13.38 -1.80
C ILE A 90 -9.17 -13.91 -1.56
N ALA A 91 -9.98 -14.05 -2.61
CA ALA A 91 -11.33 -14.60 -2.50
C ALA A 91 -11.32 -16.03 -1.94
N THR A 92 -10.35 -16.85 -2.38
CA THR A 92 -10.15 -18.21 -1.86
C THR A 92 -9.75 -18.19 -0.38
N ALA A 93 -8.84 -17.31 0.02
CA ALA A 93 -8.44 -17.17 1.42
C ALA A 93 -9.60 -16.74 2.31
N ILE A 94 -10.46 -15.81 1.85
CA ILE A 94 -11.68 -15.39 2.56
C ILE A 94 -12.63 -16.58 2.75
N LYS A 95 -12.86 -17.36 1.68
CA LYS A 95 -13.75 -18.52 1.73
C LYS A 95 -13.25 -19.62 2.69
N ASN A 96 -11.95 -19.85 2.74
CA ASN A 96 -11.37 -20.96 3.51
C ASN A 96 -11.13 -20.63 4.99
N HIS A 97 -10.76 -19.38 5.30
CA HIS A 97 -10.27 -19.01 6.63
C HIS A 97 -11.12 -17.93 7.32
N ASN A 98 -11.99 -17.23 6.58
CA ASN A 98 -12.76 -16.07 7.07
C ASN A 98 -11.95 -15.08 7.93
N PRO A 99 -10.80 -14.58 7.44
CA PRO A 99 -9.87 -13.81 8.26
C PRO A 99 -10.35 -12.36 8.52
N LEU A 100 -11.44 -11.91 7.87
CA LEU A 100 -11.91 -10.50 7.91
C LEU A 100 -12.18 -9.98 9.33
N HIS A 101 -12.57 -10.86 10.26
CA HIS A 101 -12.82 -10.49 11.66
C HIS A 101 -11.69 -10.92 12.62
N SER A 102 -10.57 -11.41 12.09
CA SER A 102 -9.41 -11.83 12.88
C SER A 102 -8.52 -10.64 13.27
N ASN A 103 -7.51 -10.91 14.10
CA ASN A 103 -6.47 -9.93 14.41
C ASN A 103 -5.64 -9.57 13.16
N SER A 104 -4.91 -8.45 13.23
CA SER A 104 -4.12 -7.92 12.11
C SER A 104 -3.06 -8.90 11.59
N GLN A 105 -2.40 -9.67 12.45
CA GLN A 105 -1.40 -10.65 12.01
C GLN A 105 -2.04 -11.76 11.17
N THR A 106 -3.20 -12.27 11.60
CA THR A 106 -3.97 -13.28 10.87
C THR A 106 -4.49 -12.74 9.55
N GLN A 107 -5.00 -11.51 9.52
CA GLN A 107 -5.42 -10.86 8.28
C GLN A 107 -4.23 -10.70 7.32
N LEU A 108 -3.10 -10.15 7.80
CA LEU A 108 -1.91 -9.89 6.97
C LEU A 108 -1.41 -11.18 6.31
N ARG A 109 -1.34 -12.26 7.10
CA ARG A 109 -0.92 -13.56 6.63
C ARG A 109 -1.83 -14.09 5.52
N HIS A 110 -3.13 -14.23 5.78
CA HIS A 110 -4.04 -14.92 4.85
C HIS A 110 -4.51 -14.05 3.69
N LEU A 111 -4.57 -12.71 3.84
CA LEU A 111 -5.09 -11.82 2.81
C LEU A 111 -4.00 -11.19 1.93
N ILE A 112 -2.73 -11.19 2.37
CA ILE A 112 -1.64 -10.54 1.63
C ILE A 112 -0.47 -11.52 1.43
N ILE A 113 0.15 -11.99 2.51
CA ILE A 113 1.41 -12.76 2.40
C ILE A 113 1.20 -14.07 1.65
N GLU A 114 0.24 -14.91 2.07
CA GLU A 114 -0.01 -16.21 1.45
C GLU A 114 -0.49 -16.07 -0.01
N PRO A 115 -1.48 -15.21 -0.35
CA PRO A 115 -1.86 -14.97 -1.74
C PRO A 115 -0.68 -14.57 -2.63
N LEU A 116 0.13 -13.58 -2.20
CA LEU A 116 1.24 -13.09 -3.03
C LEU A 116 2.38 -14.12 -3.15
N SER A 117 2.55 -15.02 -2.17
CA SER A 117 3.57 -16.06 -2.21
C SER A 117 3.29 -17.19 -3.21
N ILE A 118 2.04 -17.32 -3.67
CA ILE A 118 1.63 -18.35 -4.65
C ILE A 118 1.93 -17.91 -6.09
N LEU A 119 2.11 -16.61 -6.32
CA LEU A 119 2.33 -16.08 -7.66
C LEU A 119 3.65 -16.63 -8.23
N PRO A 120 3.61 -17.28 -9.42
CA PRO A 120 4.74 -18.05 -9.92
C PRO A 120 5.95 -17.17 -10.22
N HIS A 121 5.74 -15.92 -10.63
CA HIS A 121 6.78 -14.94 -10.90
C HIS A 121 6.38 -13.57 -10.34
N PRO A 122 7.27 -12.85 -9.64
CA PRO A 122 7.03 -11.45 -9.36
C PRO A 122 6.89 -10.72 -10.71
N SER A 123 5.89 -9.85 -10.81
CA SER A 123 5.75 -8.89 -11.92
C SER A 123 7.12 -8.26 -12.21
N SER A 124 7.45 -8.06 -13.49
CA SER A 124 8.68 -7.36 -13.88
C SER A 124 8.71 -5.90 -13.41
N LEU A 125 7.54 -5.34 -13.07
CA LEU A 125 7.39 -4.00 -12.53
C LEU A 125 7.14 -4.06 -11.02
N PRO A 126 7.80 -3.19 -10.23
CA PRO A 126 7.57 -3.11 -8.80
C PRO A 126 6.14 -2.64 -8.52
N THR A 127 5.46 -3.33 -7.59
CA THR A 127 4.18 -2.92 -7.02
C THR A 127 4.42 -2.02 -5.80
N VAL A 128 3.83 -0.84 -5.79
CA VAL A 128 3.97 0.14 -4.71
C VAL A 128 2.75 0.10 -3.81
N ILE A 129 2.98 0.08 -2.49
CA ILE A 129 1.95 0.29 -1.47
C ILE A 129 2.31 1.55 -0.69
N VAL A 130 1.37 2.49 -0.61
CA VAL A 130 1.58 3.75 0.13
C VAL A 130 0.74 3.75 1.39
N ILE A 131 1.39 3.98 2.54
CA ILE A 131 0.71 4.14 3.84
C ILE A 131 1.16 5.47 4.43
N ASP A 132 0.21 6.34 4.75
CA ASP A 132 0.47 7.67 5.33
C ASP A 132 -0.25 7.85 6.66
N ALA A 133 0.34 8.62 7.56
CA ALA A 133 -0.18 8.94 8.90
C ALA A 133 -0.37 7.71 9.83
N LEU A 134 0.57 6.75 9.77
CA LEU A 134 0.56 5.55 10.63
C LEU A 134 0.62 5.87 12.14
N ASP A 135 1.05 7.08 12.50
CA ASP A 135 1.14 7.59 13.88
C ASP A 135 -0.15 8.24 14.41
N GLU A 136 -1.20 8.37 13.59
CA GLU A 136 -2.50 8.90 14.04
C GLU A 136 -3.38 7.90 14.78
#